data_AF-A0AAV5UP35-F1
#
_entry.id   AF-A0AAV5UP35-F1
#
_cell.length_a   1.000
_cell.length_b   1.000
_cell.length_c   1.000
_cell.angle_alpha   90.00
_cell.angle_beta   90.00
_cell.angle_gamma   90.00
#
_symmetry.space_group_name_H-M   'P 1'
#
loop_
_entity.id
_entity.type
_entity.pdbx_description
1 polymer ?
#
loop_
_entity_poly.entity_id
_entity_poly.type
_entity_poly.pdbx_seq_one_letter_code
_entity_poly.pdbx_strand_id
1 'polypeptide(L)'
;MLVRTSHDHKLQCPETWEDIFRLIKLFHYYLVQANDDSDKVAERLKALIGEIGRKLIEDLGYKQKPDETALQSQMRGVAVRMLVWAEDPECITEMKRMGEEDPDSVEPAIRPAVFAYAINHMGMKDQMAERLRKEMTILKEDPKKDPLGTMRQHLIFALSATRLDDEKTTVNGVNKREFGTMEDILAMVHKYREDNKQPAIDTMAVFSPTDILWAYRGATENLHGFPVVLDWFDKCAPSGIDGASDILELAKEIVGAVEGEKLMELFKQDYILIANLMLECCVGQKQFIKCNQGACCYAMAVTGPGSKALDTAKLQQRVENLDVMVKDKAPFHEAMKKSKY
;
A
#
# COMPACT_ATOMS: atom_id res chain seq x y z
N MET A 1 -23.62 -27.42 -8.42
CA MET A 1 -22.57 -27.72 -9.41
C MET A 1 -21.26 -27.25 -8.80
N LEU A 2 -20.52 -28.16 -8.16
CA LEU A 2 -19.23 -27.85 -7.53
C LEU A 2 -18.22 -27.62 -8.64
N VAL A 3 -17.80 -26.37 -8.84
CA VAL A 3 -16.69 -26.05 -9.74
C VAL A 3 -15.43 -26.62 -9.10
N ARG A 4 -15.03 -27.82 -9.53
CA ARG A 4 -13.67 -28.31 -9.36
C ARG A 4 -12.77 -27.42 -10.21
N THR A 5 -12.23 -26.35 -9.63
CA THR A 5 -11.12 -25.63 -10.25
C THR A 5 -9.88 -26.49 -10.06
N SER A 6 -9.37 -27.11 -11.12
CA SER A 6 -8.00 -27.62 -11.16
C SER A 6 -7.04 -26.45 -10.96
N HIS A 7 -6.30 -26.42 -9.84
CA HIS A 7 -5.56 -25.25 -9.35
C HIS A 7 -4.27 -24.90 -10.11
N ASP A 8 -3.94 -25.58 -11.21
CA ASP A 8 -2.59 -25.43 -11.80
C ASP A 8 -2.36 -24.21 -12.70
N HIS A 9 -3.38 -23.44 -13.11
CA HIS A 9 -3.16 -22.49 -14.22
C HIS A 9 -3.76 -21.08 -14.18
N LYS A 10 -4.45 -20.59 -13.14
CA LYS A 10 -5.10 -19.26 -13.27
C LYS A 10 -5.01 -18.38 -12.03
N LEU A 11 -3.81 -17.82 -11.84
CA LEU A 11 -3.47 -16.42 -11.52
C LEU A 11 -2.07 -16.40 -10.87
N GLN A 12 -1.02 -16.50 -11.69
CA GLN A 12 0.39 -16.57 -11.29
C GLN A 12 1.05 -15.18 -11.18
N CYS A 13 0.29 -14.14 -10.83
CA CYS A 13 0.79 -12.76 -10.76
C CYS A 13 0.35 -12.13 -9.44
N PRO A 14 1.26 -11.90 -8.48
CA PRO A 14 0.95 -11.33 -7.18
C PRO A 14 0.42 -9.92 -7.32
N GLU A 15 0.91 -9.15 -8.28
CA GLU A 15 0.44 -7.80 -8.58
C GLU A 15 -1.04 -7.80 -9.00
N THR A 16 -1.45 -8.75 -9.85
CA THR A 16 -2.87 -8.88 -10.22
C THR A 16 -3.74 -9.21 -9.01
N TRP A 17 -3.24 -10.05 -8.10
CA TRP A 17 -3.96 -10.36 -6.87
C TRP A 17 -4.02 -9.19 -5.88
N GLU A 18 -2.96 -8.39 -5.78
CA GLU A 18 -2.95 -7.14 -5.02
C GLU A 18 -4.04 -6.18 -5.54
N ASP A 19 -4.11 -5.99 -6.86
CA ASP A 19 -5.09 -5.10 -7.48
C ASP A 19 -6.52 -5.59 -7.24
N ILE A 20 -6.76 -6.89 -7.42
CA ILE A 20 -8.05 -7.53 -7.13
C ILE A 20 -8.42 -7.34 -5.66
N PHE A 21 -7.48 -7.62 -4.75
CA PHE A 21 -7.72 -7.52 -3.32
C PHE A 21 -8.02 -6.09 -2.89
N ARG A 22 -7.26 -5.10 -3.36
CA ARG A 22 -7.55 -3.67 -3.10
C ARG A 22 -8.91 -3.26 -3.64
N LEU A 23 -9.24 -3.67 -4.87
CA LEU A 23 -10.54 -3.39 -5.46
C LEU A 23 -11.68 -3.97 -4.60
N ILE A 24 -11.51 -5.19 -4.09
CA ILE A 24 -12.48 -5.84 -3.22
C ILE A 24 -12.63 -5.09 -1.88
N LYS A 25 -11.52 -4.68 -1.25
CA LYS A 25 -11.57 -3.85 -0.04
C LYS A 25 -12.34 -2.54 -0.31
N LEU A 26 -12.08 -1.90 -1.45
CA LEU A 26 -12.77 -0.68 -1.86
C LEU A 26 -14.27 -0.91 -2.04
N PHE A 27 -14.67 -1.98 -2.73
CA PHE A 27 -16.08 -2.35 -2.86
C PHE A 27 -16.72 -2.62 -1.50
N HIS A 28 -16.05 -3.37 -0.62
CA HIS A 28 -16.52 -3.65 0.73
C HIS A 28 -16.79 -2.37 1.52
N TYR A 29 -15.86 -1.39 1.50
CA TYR A 29 -16.02 -0.10 2.17
C TYR A 29 -17.34 0.60 1.80
N TYR A 30 -17.73 0.52 0.53
CA TYR A 30 -18.96 1.16 0.05
C TYR A 30 -20.21 0.36 0.34
N LEU A 31 -20.14 -0.97 0.26
CA LEU A 31 -21.28 -1.82 0.58
C LEU A 31 -21.74 -1.58 2.02
N VAL A 32 -20.80 -1.51 2.97
CA VAL A 32 -21.10 -1.26 4.39
C VAL A 32 -21.71 0.13 4.64
N GLN A 33 -21.56 1.09 3.73
CA GLN A 33 -22.14 2.43 3.86
C GLN A 33 -23.51 2.59 3.18
N ALA A 34 -23.96 1.61 2.40
CA ALA A 34 -25.12 1.76 1.54
C ALA A 34 -26.46 1.51 2.25
N ASN A 35 -26.63 0.33 2.88
CA ASN A 35 -27.80 -0.09 3.69
C ASN A 35 -27.59 -1.49 4.31
N ASP A 36 -28.48 -1.90 5.23
CA ASP A 36 -28.44 -3.18 5.95
C ASP A 36 -28.41 -4.44 5.06
N ASP A 37 -29.01 -4.40 3.86
CA ASP A 37 -28.95 -5.53 2.91
C ASP A 37 -27.56 -5.64 2.24
N SER A 38 -26.83 -4.53 2.15
CA SER A 38 -25.48 -4.47 1.60
C SER A 38 -24.43 -5.02 2.57
N ASP A 39 -24.70 -4.99 3.87
CA ASP A 39 -23.82 -5.61 4.89
C ASP A 39 -23.69 -7.12 4.67
N LYS A 40 -24.79 -7.82 4.35
CA LYS A 40 -24.73 -9.26 4.03
C LYS A 40 -23.88 -9.56 2.80
N VAL A 41 -23.90 -8.68 1.80
CA VAL A 41 -23.08 -8.80 0.60
C VAL A 41 -21.61 -8.53 0.94
N ALA A 42 -21.33 -7.50 1.75
CA ALA A 42 -20.00 -7.18 2.23
C ALA A 42 -19.37 -8.35 3.02
N GLU A 43 -20.12 -8.93 3.97
CA GLU A 43 -19.68 -10.08 4.74
C GLU A 43 -19.46 -11.32 3.86
N ARG A 44 -20.33 -11.56 2.87
CA ARG A 44 -20.12 -12.65 1.91
C ARG A 44 -18.86 -12.43 1.07
N LEU A 45 -18.58 -11.20 0.66
CA LEU A 45 -17.37 -10.85 -0.09
C LEU A 45 -16.12 -11.06 0.77
N LYS A 46 -16.16 -10.67 2.04
CA LYS A 46 -15.10 -10.90 3.03
C LYS A 46 -14.85 -12.39 3.24
N ALA A 47 -15.90 -13.19 3.41
CA ALA A 47 -15.80 -14.65 3.56
C ALA A 47 -15.19 -15.32 2.32
N LEU A 48 -15.59 -14.93 1.11
CA LEU A 48 -15.03 -15.46 -0.13
C LEU A 48 -13.52 -15.18 -0.26
N ILE A 49 -13.08 -13.99 0.12
CA ILE A 49 -11.65 -13.67 0.15
C ILE A 49 -10.91 -14.48 1.20
N GLY A 50 -11.52 -14.68 2.38
CA GLY A 50 -10.99 -15.59 3.40
C GLY A 50 -10.79 -17.01 2.86
N GLU A 51 -11.77 -17.57 2.15
CA GLU A 51 -11.67 -18.89 1.53
C GLU A 51 -10.53 -18.98 0.49
N ILE A 52 -10.33 -17.93 -0.32
CA ILE A 52 -9.24 -17.87 -1.30
C ILE A 52 -7.89 -17.81 -0.59
N GLY A 53 -7.74 -16.89 0.36
CA GLY A 53 -6.51 -16.74 1.15
C GLY A 53 -6.15 -18.03 1.89
N ARG A 54 -7.15 -18.74 2.42
CA ARG A 54 -6.94 -19.98 3.16
C ARG A 54 -6.37 -21.08 2.27
N LYS A 55 -6.95 -21.30 1.09
CA LYS A 55 -6.41 -22.27 0.12
C LYS A 55 -4.97 -21.96 -0.27
N LEU A 56 -4.65 -20.69 -0.49
CA LEU A 56 -3.28 -20.26 -0.78
C LEU A 56 -2.33 -20.56 0.38
N ILE A 57 -2.74 -20.32 1.63
CA ILE A 57 -1.90 -20.61 2.80
C ILE A 57 -1.81 -22.11 3.11
N GLU A 58 -2.84 -22.91 2.86
CA GLU A 58 -2.76 -24.37 2.95
C GLU A 58 -1.68 -24.93 2.01
N ASP A 59 -1.58 -24.37 0.80
CA ASP A 59 -0.57 -24.76 -0.19
C ASP A 59 0.83 -24.20 0.12
N LEU A 60 0.93 -22.95 0.56
CA LEU A 60 2.21 -22.22 0.71
C LEU A 60 2.81 -22.31 2.12
N GLY A 61 1.98 -22.44 3.15
CA GLY A 61 2.34 -22.30 4.56
C GLY A 61 2.79 -20.88 4.95
N TYR A 62 3.06 -20.67 6.25
CA TYR A 62 3.55 -19.38 6.79
C TYR A 62 5.07 -19.18 6.68
N LYS A 63 5.83 -20.23 6.32
CA LYS A 63 7.29 -20.21 6.19
C LYS A 63 7.70 -20.62 4.79
N GLN A 64 8.81 -20.08 4.30
CA GLN A 64 9.34 -20.45 3.00
C GLN A 64 9.74 -21.94 2.96
N LYS A 65 9.38 -22.63 1.87
CA LYS A 65 9.80 -24.01 1.60
C LYS A 65 11.13 -24.03 0.82
N PRO A 66 11.97 -25.08 0.93
CA PRO A 66 13.28 -25.12 0.26
C PRO A 66 13.25 -24.93 -1.26
N ASP A 67 12.20 -25.42 -1.93
CA ASP A 67 12.05 -25.38 -3.39
C ASP A 67 11.09 -24.27 -3.86
N GLU A 68 10.86 -23.27 -3.02
CA GLU A 68 9.88 -22.23 -3.28
C GLU A 68 10.41 -21.12 -4.17
N THR A 69 9.60 -20.74 -5.16
CA THR A 69 9.89 -19.62 -6.06
C THR A 69 9.58 -18.27 -5.41
N ALA A 70 10.26 -17.19 -5.86
CA ALA A 70 9.96 -15.83 -5.40
C ALA A 70 8.49 -15.43 -5.58
N LEU A 71 7.87 -15.94 -6.65
CA LEU A 71 6.44 -15.76 -6.94
C LEU A 71 5.55 -16.34 -5.82
N GLN A 72 5.85 -17.56 -5.37
CA GLN A 72 5.13 -18.22 -4.28
C GLN A 72 5.32 -17.45 -2.97
N SER A 73 6.54 -16.94 -2.71
CA SER A 73 6.79 -16.12 -1.53
C SER A 73 5.97 -14.82 -1.54
N GLN A 74 5.89 -14.14 -2.69
CA GLN A 74 5.07 -12.94 -2.82
C GLN A 74 3.56 -13.25 -2.66
N MET A 75 3.08 -14.34 -3.26
CA MET A 75 1.70 -14.79 -3.09
C MET A 75 1.34 -15.10 -1.64
N ARG A 76 2.28 -15.63 -0.84
CA ARG A 76 2.07 -15.83 0.60
C ARG A 76 1.74 -14.53 1.31
N GLY A 77 2.48 -13.45 1.01
CA GLY A 77 2.24 -12.13 1.58
C GLY A 77 0.82 -11.62 1.30
N VAL A 78 0.36 -11.78 0.05
CA VAL A 78 -1.01 -11.43 -0.35
C VAL A 78 -2.05 -12.27 0.42
N ALA A 79 -1.84 -13.58 0.47
CA ALA A 79 -2.76 -14.50 1.11
C ALA A 79 -2.92 -14.23 2.61
N VAL A 80 -1.81 -13.98 3.33
CA VAL A 80 -1.88 -13.59 4.75
C VAL A 80 -2.67 -12.29 4.93
N ARG A 81 -2.46 -11.28 4.09
CA ARG A 81 -3.21 -10.02 4.18
C ARG A 81 -4.71 -10.21 3.91
N MET A 82 -5.07 -11.07 2.96
CA MET A 82 -6.47 -11.48 2.73
C MET A 82 -7.09 -12.12 3.98
N LEU A 83 -6.36 -13.03 4.64
CA LEU A 83 -6.82 -13.72 5.84
C LEU A 83 -6.92 -12.81 7.06
N VAL A 84 -5.95 -11.91 7.26
CA VAL A 84 -5.98 -10.89 8.31
C VAL A 84 -7.17 -9.97 8.11
N TRP A 85 -7.40 -9.49 6.88
CA TRP A 85 -8.55 -8.66 6.56
C TRP A 85 -9.87 -9.41 6.75
N ALA A 86 -9.92 -10.70 6.41
CA ALA A 86 -11.08 -11.56 6.61
C ALA A 86 -11.27 -12.01 8.08
N GLU A 87 -10.36 -11.65 8.99
CA GLU A 87 -10.37 -12.04 10.40
C GLU A 87 -10.40 -13.56 10.62
N ASP A 88 -9.63 -14.27 9.79
CA ASP A 88 -9.49 -15.73 9.87
C ASP A 88 -8.89 -16.15 11.23
N PRO A 89 -9.60 -16.95 12.06
CA PRO A 89 -9.17 -17.21 13.44
C PRO A 89 -7.80 -17.89 13.57
N GLU A 90 -7.45 -18.77 12.64
CA GLU A 90 -6.16 -19.46 12.64
C GLU A 90 -5.05 -18.51 12.24
N CYS A 91 -5.28 -17.72 11.19
CA CYS A 91 -4.35 -16.68 10.79
C CYS A 91 -4.12 -15.64 11.88
N ILE A 92 -5.17 -15.17 12.56
CA ILE A 92 -5.07 -14.23 13.68
C ILE A 92 -4.25 -14.82 14.83
N THR A 93 -4.43 -16.12 15.13
CA THR A 93 -3.62 -16.82 16.14
C THR A 93 -2.14 -16.82 15.75
N GLU A 94 -1.82 -17.13 14.49
CA GLU A 94 -0.46 -17.12 13.98
C GLU A 94 0.15 -15.71 13.92
N MET A 95 -0.63 -14.68 13.54
CA MET A 95 -0.17 -13.28 13.54
C MET A 95 0.20 -12.83 14.95
N LYS A 96 -0.60 -13.20 15.96
CA LYS A 96 -0.29 -12.90 17.35
C LYS A 96 0.99 -13.60 17.80
N ARG A 97 1.11 -14.91 17.52
CA ARG A 97 2.29 -15.71 17.87
C ARG A 97 3.56 -15.11 17.25
N MET A 98 3.56 -14.81 15.96
CA MET A 98 4.70 -14.20 15.25
C MET A 98 4.95 -12.75 15.63
N GLY A 99 3.91 -12.00 16.03
CA GLY A 99 4.06 -10.65 16.55
C GLY A 99 4.86 -10.60 17.86
N GLU A 100 4.83 -11.68 18.66
CA GLU A 100 5.59 -11.80 19.90
C GLU A 100 7.03 -12.31 19.69
N GLU A 101 7.38 -12.78 18.48
CA GLU A 101 8.72 -13.27 18.14
C GLU A 101 9.72 -12.13 17.91
N ASP A 102 11.00 -12.49 17.77
CA ASP A 102 12.01 -11.54 17.30
C ASP A 102 11.65 -11.09 15.87
N PRO A 103 11.55 -9.78 15.58
CA PRO A 103 11.29 -9.24 14.24
C PRO A 103 12.15 -9.87 13.14
N ASP A 104 13.42 -10.17 13.43
CA ASP A 104 14.37 -10.75 12.49
C ASP A 104 14.07 -12.22 12.15
N SER A 105 13.29 -12.91 13.00
CA SER A 105 12.87 -14.31 12.79
C SER A 105 11.59 -14.46 11.97
N VAL A 106 10.86 -13.37 11.74
CA VAL A 106 9.64 -13.35 10.94
C VAL A 106 10.00 -13.41 9.45
N GLU A 107 9.35 -14.33 8.74
CA GLU A 107 9.51 -14.57 7.31
C GLU A 107 9.29 -13.27 6.49
N PRO A 108 10.27 -12.82 5.69
CA PRO A 108 10.20 -11.55 4.94
C PRO A 108 8.90 -11.33 4.17
N ALA A 109 8.37 -12.38 3.52
CA ALA A 109 7.16 -12.30 2.71
C ALA A 109 5.91 -11.84 3.47
N ILE A 110 5.80 -12.19 4.76
CA ILE A 110 4.61 -11.91 5.59
C ILE A 110 4.91 -10.89 6.69
N ARG A 111 6.18 -10.56 6.89
CA ARG A 111 6.65 -9.61 7.91
C ARG A 111 5.89 -8.28 7.92
N PRO A 112 5.59 -7.62 6.77
CA PRO A 112 4.78 -6.40 6.77
C PRO A 112 3.40 -6.58 7.41
N ALA A 113 2.74 -7.70 7.14
CA ALA A 113 1.40 -8.00 7.66
C ALA A 113 1.44 -8.31 9.17
N VAL A 114 2.43 -9.09 9.61
CA VAL A 114 2.65 -9.40 11.03
C VAL A 114 2.92 -8.12 11.82
N PHE A 115 3.82 -7.25 11.33
CA PHE A 115 4.14 -5.99 12.01
C PHE A 115 2.94 -5.05 12.03
N ALA A 116 2.22 -4.91 10.92
CA ALA A 116 1.01 -4.10 10.88
C ALA A 116 -0.05 -4.61 11.87
N TYR A 117 -0.22 -5.93 11.98
CA TYR A 117 -1.10 -6.54 12.96
C TYR A 117 -0.64 -6.23 14.40
N ALA A 118 0.64 -6.43 14.71
CA ALA A 118 1.21 -6.18 16.03
C ALA A 118 1.06 -4.71 16.47
N ILE A 119 1.24 -3.76 15.55
CA ILE A 119 1.03 -2.34 15.81
C ILE A 119 -0.43 -2.07 16.16
N ASN A 120 -1.37 -2.54 15.32
CA ASN A 120 -2.78 -2.22 15.43
C ASN A 120 -3.53 -3.00 16.53
N HIS A 121 -3.02 -4.17 16.96
CA HIS A 121 -3.75 -5.08 17.85
C HIS A 121 -3.00 -5.48 19.12
N MET A 122 -1.68 -5.25 19.18
CA MET A 122 -0.84 -5.71 20.29
C MET A 122 -0.10 -4.55 21.00
N GLY A 123 -0.29 -3.31 20.56
CA GLY A 123 0.34 -2.14 21.16
C GLY A 123 1.86 -2.06 20.94
N MET A 124 2.38 -2.72 19.89
CA MET A 124 3.83 -2.80 19.63
C MET A 124 4.39 -1.62 18.82
N LYS A 125 3.60 -0.56 18.66
CA LYS A 125 3.93 0.61 17.85
C LYS A 125 5.26 1.27 18.21
N ASP A 126 5.48 1.58 19.48
CA ASP A 126 6.70 2.25 19.94
C ASP A 126 7.95 1.39 19.70
N GLN A 127 7.82 0.08 19.91
CA GLN A 127 8.90 -0.88 19.69
C GLN A 127 9.28 -0.94 18.20
N MET A 128 8.29 -0.98 17.31
CA MET A 128 8.52 -0.99 15.85
C MET A 128 9.09 0.35 15.36
N ALA A 129 8.61 1.49 15.89
CA ALA A 129 9.16 2.80 15.58
C ALA A 129 10.62 2.93 16.04
N GLU A 130 10.96 2.43 17.22
CA GLU A 130 12.34 2.41 17.71
C GLU A 130 13.24 1.48 16.88
N ARG A 131 12.73 0.33 16.43
CA ARG A 131 13.48 -0.52 15.50
C ARG A 131 13.73 0.21 14.18
N LEU A 132 12.74 0.91 13.62
CA LEU A 132 12.93 1.69 12.40
C LEU A 132 14.04 2.75 12.56
N ARG A 133 14.12 3.42 13.72
CA ARG A 133 15.22 4.37 14.01
C ARG A 133 16.60 3.72 13.94
N LYS A 134 16.72 2.49 14.43
CA LYS A 134 17.99 1.74 14.35
C LYS A 134 18.33 1.30 12.93
N GLU A 135 17.33 0.97 12.11
CA GLU A 135 17.55 0.63 10.70
C GLU A 135 17.94 1.86 9.86
N MET A 136 17.44 3.06 10.21
CA MET A 136 17.78 4.30 9.51
C MET A 136 19.24 4.74 9.67
N THR A 137 19.88 4.40 10.79
CA THR A 137 21.29 4.79 11.05
C THR A 137 22.30 3.91 10.30
N ILE A 138 21.82 2.89 9.58
CA ILE A 138 22.64 1.87 8.94
C ILE A 138 22.23 1.75 7.46
N LEU A 139 22.87 2.54 6.57
CA LEU A 139 22.74 2.35 5.13
C LEU A 139 23.52 1.10 4.69
N LYS A 140 22.94 -0.09 4.88
CA LYS A 140 23.62 -1.37 4.62
C LYS A 140 23.26 -2.03 3.29
N GLU A 141 22.07 -1.80 2.73
CA GLU A 141 21.53 -2.67 1.67
C GLU A 141 20.89 -1.91 0.51
N ASP A 142 21.07 -2.45 -0.69
CA ASP A 142 20.37 -2.03 -1.90
C ASP A 142 18.90 -2.49 -1.82
N PRO A 143 17.95 -1.55 -1.72
CA PRO A 143 16.53 -1.85 -1.46
C PRO A 143 15.83 -2.69 -2.54
N LYS A 144 16.44 -2.91 -3.73
CA LYS A 144 15.88 -3.76 -4.79
C LYS A 144 16.57 -5.12 -4.94
N LYS A 145 17.62 -5.42 -4.17
CA LYS A 145 18.21 -6.77 -4.15
C LYS A 145 17.32 -7.79 -3.45
N ASP A 146 16.47 -7.34 -2.55
CA ASP A 146 15.47 -8.17 -1.89
C ASP A 146 14.09 -7.96 -2.55
N PRO A 147 13.59 -8.93 -3.35
CA PRO A 147 12.29 -8.82 -4.01
C PRO A 147 11.10 -8.87 -3.03
N LEU A 148 11.33 -9.23 -1.76
CA LEU A 148 10.34 -9.22 -0.70
C LEU A 148 10.43 -7.95 0.16
N GLY A 149 11.48 -7.15 -0.02
CA GLY A 149 11.74 -5.90 0.69
C GLY A 149 12.59 -6.06 1.94
N THR A 150 13.22 -4.98 2.36
CA THR A 150 14.11 -4.94 3.53
C THR A 150 13.35 -4.78 4.85
N MET A 151 14.00 -5.07 5.98
CA MET A 151 13.44 -4.83 7.32
C MET A 151 12.91 -3.39 7.48
N ARG A 152 13.70 -2.40 7.02
CA ARG A 152 13.31 -0.99 7.01
C ARG A 152 11.99 -0.78 6.27
N GLN A 153 11.85 -1.33 5.08
CA GLN A 153 10.65 -1.19 4.25
C GLN A 153 9.42 -1.86 4.87
N HIS A 154 9.60 -3.02 5.50
CA HIS A 154 8.53 -3.72 6.22
C HIS A 154 8.04 -2.92 7.42
N LEU A 155 8.94 -2.28 8.16
CA LEU A 155 8.60 -1.39 9.27
C LEU A 155 7.88 -0.12 8.78
N ILE A 156 8.35 0.49 7.70
CA ILE A 156 7.69 1.66 7.08
C ILE A 156 6.26 1.30 6.67
N PHE A 157 6.08 0.19 5.95
CA PHE A 157 4.75 -0.29 5.58
C PHE A 157 3.84 -0.47 6.80
N ALA A 158 4.33 -1.16 7.82
CA ALA A 158 3.54 -1.50 8.99
C ALA A 158 3.12 -0.26 9.80
N LEU A 159 4.04 0.68 10.01
CA LEU A 159 3.75 1.95 10.70
C LEU A 159 2.83 2.85 9.87
N SER A 160 2.96 2.84 8.53
CA SER A 160 2.01 3.52 7.65
C SER A 160 0.62 2.88 7.66
N ALA A 161 0.48 1.59 7.96
CA ALA A 161 -0.80 0.88 8.02
C ALA A 161 -1.58 1.07 9.35
N THR A 162 -1.14 1.97 10.23
CA THR A 162 -1.79 2.25 11.52
C THR A 162 -3.19 2.84 11.33
N ARG A 163 -4.18 2.39 12.13
CA ARG A 163 -5.55 2.93 12.15
C ARG A 163 -5.55 4.40 12.58
N LEU A 164 -6.33 5.25 11.88
CA LEU A 164 -6.41 6.69 12.15
C LEU A 164 -7.08 7.03 13.50
N ASP A 165 -7.92 6.14 14.03
CA ASP A 165 -8.71 6.40 15.25
C ASP A 165 -7.91 6.23 16.55
N ASP A 166 -6.66 5.75 16.49
CA ASP A 166 -5.84 5.48 17.67
C ASP A 166 -5.11 6.72 18.23
N GLU A 167 -5.32 7.92 17.67
CA GLU A 167 -4.49 9.10 17.97
C GLU A 167 -5.23 10.37 18.39
N LYS A 168 -5.94 10.28 19.51
CA LYS A 168 -6.01 11.42 20.45
C LYS A 168 -5.69 10.97 21.87
N THR A 169 -4.51 10.40 22.08
CA THR A 169 -3.98 10.14 23.43
C THR A 169 -3.31 11.41 23.96
N THR A 170 -4.09 12.24 24.66
CA THR A 170 -3.57 13.34 25.47
C THR A 170 -2.95 12.76 26.74
N VAL A 171 -1.63 12.54 26.78
CA VAL A 171 -0.93 12.15 28.01
C VAL A 171 -0.37 13.40 28.70
N ASN A 172 -0.89 13.74 29.88
CA ASN A 172 -0.39 14.80 30.77
C ASN A 172 -0.30 16.23 30.15
N GLY A 173 -1.19 16.59 29.23
CA GLY A 173 -1.29 17.97 28.72
C GLY A 173 -0.12 18.43 27.84
N VAL A 174 0.76 17.51 27.43
CA VAL A 174 1.85 17.77 26.48
C VAL A 174 1.58 16.96 25.22
N ASN A 175 1.36 17.65 24.09
CA ASN A 175 1.37 17.03 22.78
C ASN A 175 2.80 16.55 22.48
N LYS A 176 3.12 15.30 22.83
CA LYS A 176 4.27 14.64 22.22
C LYS A 176 3.88 14.33 20.78
N ARG A 177 4.66 14.82 19.81
CA ARG A 177 4.64 14.25 18.46
C ARG A 177 5.33 12.90 18.55
N GLU A 178 4.59 11.91 19.02
CA GLU A 178 5.00 10.51 18.93
C GLU A 178 5.03 10.14 17.45
N PHE A 179 6.05 9.40 17.02
CA PHE A 179 5.99 8.79 15.70
C PHE A 179 4.81 7.85 15.74
N GLY A 180 3.72 8.15 15.03
CA GLY A 180 2.60 7.27 15.22
C GLY A 180 1.41 7.38 14.30
N THR A 181 1.20 8.50 13.63
CA THR A 181 0.18 8.50 12.59
C THR A 181 0.76 8.02 11.25
N MET A 182 -0.11 7.47 10.42
CA MET A 182 0.12 7.33 8.99
C MET A 182 0.66 8.63 8.36
N GLU A 183 0.15 9.79 8.80
CA GLU A 183 0.59 11.11 8.36
C GLU A 183 2.03 11.41 8.79
N ASP A 184 2.46 11.02 9.98
CA ASP A 184 3.84 11.23 10.45
C ASP A 184 4.85 10.42 9.64
N ILE A 185 4.51 9.18 9.25
CA ILE A 185 5.40 8.37 8.41
C ILE A 185 5.45 8.92 6.99
N LEU A 186 4.30 9.25 6.40
CA LEU A 186 4.25 9.84 5.07
C LEU A 186 4.94 11.23 5.06
N ALA A 187 4.73 12.02 6.11
CA ALA A 187 5.45 13.26 6.31
C ALA A 187 6.93 12.97 6.52
N MET A 188 7.38 11.98 7.29
CA MET A 188 8.81 11.70 7.47
C MET A 188 9.50 11.37 6.14
N VAL A 189 8.87 10.54 5.29
CA VAL A 189 9.43 10.19 3.98
C VAL A 189 9.36 11.36 2.97
N HIS A 190 8.54 12.40 3.21
CA HIS A 190 8.40 13.58 2.34
C HIS A 190 8.98 14.91 2.89
N LYS A 191 8.76 15.24 4.17
CA LYS A 191 9.06 16.47 4.94
C LYS A 191 10.54 16.75 5.14
N TYR A 192 11.40 15.74 5.08
CA TYR A 192 12.84 15.99 5.09
C TYR A 192 13.30 16.90 3.90
N ARG A 193 12.39 17.19 2.96
CA ARG A 193 12.47 18.15 1.85
C ARG A 193 12.21 19.63 2.20
N GLU A 194 11.43 19.98 3.23
CA GLU A 194 10.96 21.37 3.45
C GLU A 194 11.78 22.18 4.47
N ASP A 195 12.31 21.55 5.53
CA ASP A 195 13.02 22.27 6.60
C ASP A 195 14.47 22.64 6.25
N ASN A 196 14.97 22.18 5.09
CA ASN A 196 16.31 22.46 4.58
C ASN A 196 16.25 23.32 3.30
N LYS A 197 16.07 24.64 3.45
CA LYS A 197 16.25 25.64 2.37
C LYS A 197 17.72 25.82 1.92
N GLN A 198 18.60 24.92 2.35
CA GLN A 198 19.89 24.63 1.73
C GLN A 198 19.83 23.14 1.37
N PRO A 199 20.22 22.73 0.15
CA PRO A 199 20.18 21.33 -0.25
C PRO A 199 21.23 20.57 0.57
N ALA A 200 20.84 20.10 1.74
CA ALA A 200 21.58 19.05 2.43
C ALA A 200 21.24 17.76 1.68
N ILE A 201 22.17 17.41 0.79
CA ILE A 201 22.34 16.14 0.08
C ILE A 201 22.04 14.90 0.97
N ASP A 202 22.08 15.06 2.30
CA ASP A 202 21.76 14.06 3.32
C ASP A 202 20.29 13.58 3.36
N THR A 203 19.33 14.27 2.73
CA THR A 203 17.90 13.98 2.98
C THR A 203 17.33 12.85 2.12
N MET A 204 17.65 12.77 0.83
CA MET A 204 17.47 11.52 0.06
C MET A 204 18.57 10.48 0.38
N ALA A 205 19.59 10.84 1.17
CA ALA A 205 20.55 9.86 1.64
C ALA A 205 19.93 8.88 2.65
N VAL A 206 18.80 9.21 3.31
CA VAL A 206 18.18 8.34 4.34
C VAL A 206 17.07 7.43 3.80
N PHE A 207 16.19 7.94 2.92
CA PHE A 207 15.06 7.17 2.36
C PHE A 207 15.06 7.15 0.83
N SER A 208 14.92 5.94 0.28
CA SER A 208 14.84 5.69 -1.15
C SER A 208 13.41 5.86 -1.71
N PRO A 209 13.24 6.03 -3.03
CA PRO A 209 11.92 6.04 -3.67
C PRO A 209 11.11 4.76 -3.38
N THR A 210 11.81 3.64 -3.25
CA THR A 210 11.21 2.37 -2.88
C THR A 210 10.63 2.44 -1.45
N ASP A 211 11.33 3.08 -0.50
CA ASP A 211 10.79 3.29 0.86
C ASP A 211 9.51 4.14 0.84
N ILE A 212 9.44 5.16 -0.02
CA ILE A 212 8.22 5.96 -0.23
C ILE A 212 7.09 5.06 -0.77
N LEU A 213 7.36 4.22 -1.78
CA LEU A 213 6.37 3.28 -2.31
C LEU A 213 5.84 2.33 -1.22
N TRP A 214 6.70 1.81 -0.33
CA TRP A 214 6.28 0.98 0.79
C TRP A 214 5.41 1.74 1.81
N ALA A 215 5.69 3.02 2.06
CA ALA A 215 4.85 3.87 2.90
C ALA A 215 3.44 4.02 2.31
N TYR A 216 3.32 4.33 1.01
CA TYR A 216 2.01 4.41 0.35
C TYR A 216 1.28 3.06 0.30
N ARG A 217 1.99 1.95 0.08
CA ARG A 217 1.40 0.61 0.14
C ARG A 217 0.84 0.29 1.52
N GLY A 218 1.55 0.63 2.59
CA GLY A 218 1.08 0.46 3.96
C GLY A 218 -0.11 1.36 4.29
N ALA A 219 -0.02 2.64 3.90
CA ALA A 219 -1.05 3.63 4.16
C ALA A 219 -2.39 3.33 3.45
N THR A 220 -2.32 2.65 2.30
CA THR A 220 -3.48 2.13 1.55
C THR A 220 -3.88 0.72 1.97
N GLU A 221 -3.30 0.17 3.04
CA GLU A 221 -3.73 -1.13 3.53
C GLU A 221 -5.09 -1.04 4.23
N ASN A 222 -5.32 0.06 4.95
CA ASN A 222 -6.57 0.36 5.63
C ASN A 222 -7.42 1.34 4.82
N LEU A 223 -8.70 0.99 4.61
CA LEU A 223 -9.66 1.78 3.84
C LEU A 223 -9.89 3.18 4.42
N HIS A 224 -9.84 3.32 5.74
CA HIS A 224 -9.97 4.62 6.41
C HIS A 224 -8.80 5.57 6.08
N GLY A 225 -7.64 5.02 5.70
CA GLY A 225 -6.46 5.79 5.30
C GLY A 225 -6.58 6.44 3.93
N PHE A 226 -7.49 5.98 3.06
CA PHE A 226 -7.49 6.38 1.65
C PHE A 226 -7.64 7.90 1.46
N PRO A 227 -8.59 8.60 2.12
CA PRO A 227 -8.72 10.05 1.97
C PRO A 227 -7.46 10.80 2.39
N VAL A 228 -6.83 10.39 3.51
CA VAL A 228 -5.61 11.01 4.03
C VAL A 228 -4.47 10.86 3.03
N VAL A 229 -4.27 9.64 2.53
CA VAL A 229 -3.19 9.34 1.58
C VAL A 229 -3.38 10.07 0.25
N LEU A 230 -4.62 10.16 -0.25
CA LEU A 230 -4.93 10.91 -1.47
C LEU A 230 -4.68 12.41 -1.29
N ASP A 231 -5.09 12.99 -0.17
CA ASP A 231 -4.83 14.40 0.15
C ASP A 231 -3.34 14.67 0.32
N TRP A 232 -2.59 13.70 0.85
CA TRP A 232 -1.14 13.80 0.98
C TRP A 232 -0.43 13.70 -0.37
N PHE A 233 -0.85 12.78 -1.23
CA PHE A 233 -0.36 12.71 -2.59
C PHE A 233 -0.64 14.01 -3.37
N ASP A 234 -1.85 14.58 -3.26
CA ASP A 234 -2.22 15.86 -3.90
C ASP A 234 -1.29 17.01 -3.45
N LYS A 235 -0.97 17.07 -2.15
CA LYS A 235 -0.09 18.11 -1.61
C LYS A 235 1.38 17.92 -1.97
N CYS A 236 1.85 16.67 -2.09
CA CYS A 236 3.25 16.35 -2.36
C CYS A 236 3.56 16.15 -3.85
N ALA A 237 2.54 15.97 -4.69
CA ALA A 237 2.69 15.79 -6.13
C ALA A 237 3.29 17.06 -6.77
N PRO A 238 4.20 16.91 -7.74
CA PRO A 238 4.77 18.05 -8.43
C PRO A 238 3.70 18.85 -9.16
N SER A 239 3.74 20.18 -9.00
CA SER A 239 2.90 21.09 -9.76
C SER A 239 3.49 21.32 -11.15
N GLY A 240 2.89 20.72 -12.17
CA GLY A 240 3.32 20.89 -13.57
C GLY A 240 4.56 20.05 -13.94
N ILE A 241 4.98 20.18 -15.21
CA ILE A 241 6.11 19.43 -15.76
C ILE A 241 7.43 19.90 -15.14
N ASP A 242 7.60 21.20 -14.93
CA ASP A 242 8.83 21.78 -14.37
C ASP A 242 9.10 21.24 -12.96
N GLY A 243 8.08 21.19 -12.10
CA GLY A 243 8.24 20.62 -10.75
C GLY A 243 8.58 19.12 -10.75
N ALA A 244 8.19 18.37 -11.79
CA ALA A 244 8.60 16.98 -11.95
C ALA A 244 10.04 16.88 -12.46
N SER A 245 10.46 17.76 -13.37
CA SER A 245 11.84 17.88 -13.84
C SER A 245 12.79 18.27 -12.70
N ASP A 246 12.39 19.18 -11.81
CA ASP A 246 13.20 19.59 -10.64
C ASP A 246 13.46 18.40 -9.68
N ILE A 247 12.47 17.54 -9.47
CA ILE A 247 12.62 16.32 -8.67
C ILE A 247 13.64 15.37 -9.33
N LEU A 248 13.56 15.25 -10.65
CA LEU A 248 14.44 14.40 -11.45
C LEU A 248 15.87 14.97 -11.51
N GLU A 249 16.05 16.29 -11.52
CA GLU A 249 17.36 16.94 -11.46
C GLU A 249 17.98 16.83 -10.08
N LEU A 250 17.21 17.07 -9.02
CA LEU A 250 17.66 16.88 -7.64
C LEU A 250 18.13 15.44 -7.39
N ALA A 251 17.41 14.45 -7.92
CA ALA A 251 17.81 13.04 -7.81
C ALA A 251 19.13 12.74 -8.55
N LYS A 252 19.44 13.43 -9.65
CA LYS A 252 20.75 13.33 -10.33
C LYS A 252 21.87 13.97 -9.52
N GLU A 253 21.61 15.12 -8.89
CA GLU A 253 22.60 15.85 -8.11
C GLU A 253 23.07 15.08 -6.87
N ILE A 254 22.17 14.33 -6.24
CA ILE A 254 22.45 13.63 -4.97
C ILE A 254 23.38 12.42 -5.15
N VAL A 255 23.37 11.78 -6.32
CA VAL A 255 23.95 10.42 -6.49
C VAL A 255 25.16 10.40 -7.42
N GLY A 256 25.53 11.55 -7.97
CA GLY A 256 26.67 11.67 -8.88
C GLY A 256 26.43 10.99 -10.24
N ALA A 257 27.27 11.32 -11.22
CA ALA A 257 26.97 11.11 -12.65
C ALA A 257 26.86 9.64 -13.13
N VAL A 258 27.39 8.66 -12.39
CA VAL A 258 27.49 7.25 -12.85
C VAL A 258 26.45 6.33 -12.18
N GLU A 259 26.10 6.59 -10.91
CA GLU A 259 25.01 5.89 -10.21
C GLU A 259 23.65 6.59 -10.39
N GLY A 260 23.69 7.86 -10.82
CA GLY A 260 22.51 8.69 -11.09
C GLY A 260 21.56 8.10 -12.13
N GLU A 261 22.04 7.57 -13.27
CA GLU A 261 21.13 7.05 -14.32
C GLU A 261 20.31 5.84 -13.84
N LYS A 262 20.93 4.92 -13.09
CA LYS A 262 20.23 3.75 -12.53
C LYS A 262 19.23 4.18 -11.48
N LEU A 263 19.63 5.03 -10.53
CA LEU A 263 18.71 5.49 -9.49
C LEU A 263 17.56 6.31 -10.09
N MET A 264 17.84 7.10 -11.13
CA MET A 264 16.81 7.82 -11.86
C MET A 264 15.78 6.88 -12.48
N GLU A 265 16.21 5.79 -13.09
CA GLU A 265 15.29 4.78 -13.60
C GLU A 265 14.48 4.11 -12.48
N LEU A 266 15.08 3.88 -11.31
CA LEU A 266 14.37 3.38 -10.13
C LEU A 266 13.34 4.38 -9.62
N PHE A 267 13.71 5.65 -9.54
CA PHE A 267 12.84 6.76 -9.12
C PHE A 267 11.61 6.85 -10.04
N LYS A 268 11.84 6.76 -11.34
CA LYS A 268 10.80 6.75 -12.39
C LYS A 268 9.82 5.60 -12.19
N GLN A 269 10.31 4.38 -12.03
CA GLN A 269 9.48 3.19 -11.87
C GLN A 269 8.65 3.24 -10.59
N ASP A 270 9.28 3.55 -9.45
CA ASP A 270 8.60 3.51 -8.15
C ASP A 270 7.55 4.62 -8.04
N TYR A 271 7.79 5.80 -8.61
CA TYR A 271 6.81 6.88 -8.60
C TYR A 271 5.64 6.62 -9.57
N ILE A 272 5.87 5.95 -10.71
CA ILE A 272 4.77 5.45 -11.56
C ILE A 272 3.90 4.45 -10.77
N LEU A 273 4.52 3.56 -9.99
CA LEU A 273 3.79 2.63 -9.13
C LEU A 273 3.00 3.35 -8.04
N ILE A 274 3.55 4.40 -7.42
CA ILE A 274 2.81 5.25 -6.47
C ILE A 274 1.64 5.93 -7.18
N ALA A 275 1.85 6.53 -8.35
CA ALA A 275 0.80 7.20 -9.11
C ALA A 275 -0.35 6.24 -9.46
N ASN A 276 -0.03 5.04 -9.96
CA ASN A 276 -1.03 4.00 -10.24
C ASN A 276 -1.80 3.61 -8.96
N LEU A 277 -1.09 3.38 -7.85
CA LEU A 277 -1.70 3.07 -6.56
C LEU A 277 -2.67 4.17 -6.10
N MET A 278 -2.32 5.44 -6.26
CA MET A 278 -3.19 6.56 -5.88
C MET A 278 -4.43 6.64 -6.77
N LEU A 279 -4.27 6.46 -8.08
CA LEU A 279 -5.40 6.42 -9.01
C LEU A 279 -6.32 5.22 -8.74
N GLU A 280 -5.78 4.08 -8.32
CA GLU A 280 -6.56 2.91 -7.90
C GLU A 280 -7.37 3.16 -6.62
N CYS A 281 -6.92 4.06 -5.75
CA CYS A 281 -7.63 4.44 -4.53
C CYS A 281 -8.69 5.53 -4.76
N CYS A 282 -8.71 6.16 -5.95
CA CYS A 282 -9.69 7.18 -6.29
C CYS A 282 -11.08 6.58 -6.49
N VAL A 283 -12.07 7.27 -5.93
CA VAL A 283 -13.46 6.78 -5.85
C VAL A 283 -14.48 7.83 -6.28
N GLY A 284 -14.05 9.08 -6.38
CA GLY A 284 -14.82 10.17 -6.97
C GLY A 284 -14.04 10.89 -8.05
N GLN A 285 -14.77 11.42 -9.03
CA GLN A 285 -14.19 12.15 -10.17
C GLN A 285 -13.28 13.31 -9.72
N LYS A 286 -13.63 14.00 -8.63
CA LYS A 286 -12.82 15.10 -8.08
C LYS A 286 -11.46 14.65 -7.55
N GLN A 287 -11.41 13.51 -6.85
CA GLN A 287 -10.15 12.93 -6.36
C GLN A 287 -9.30 12.46 -7.53
N PHE A 288 -9.93 11.77 -8.49
CA PHE A 288 -9.22 11.30 -9.67
C PHE A 288 -8.60 12.46 -10.46
N ILE A 289 -9.35 13.53 -10.74
CA ILE A 289 -8.82 14.69 -11.47
C ILE A 289 -7.56 15.25 -10.78
N LYS A 290 -7.61 15.40 -9.46
CA LYS A 290 -6.47 15.88 -8.65
C LYS A 290 -5.27 14.96 -8.75
N CYS A 291 -5.42 13.68 -8.44
CA CYS A 291 -4.33 12.71 -8.49
C CYS A 291 -3.80 12.49 -9.92
N ASN A 292 -4.68 12.51 -10.92
CA ASN A 292 -4.34 12.32 -12.33
C ASN A 292 -3.48 13.46 -12.86
N GLN A 293 -3.72 14.70 -12.44
CA GLN A 293 -2.88 15.82 -12.84
C GLN A 293 -1.43 15.63 -12.37
N GLY A 294 -1.23 15.26 -11.10
CA GLY A 294 0.12 14.95 -10.57
C GLY A 294 0.77 13.75 -11.26
N ALA A 295 0.02 12.67 -11.44
CA ALA A 295 0.48 11.47 -12.14
C ALA A 295 0.90 11.75 -13.59
N CYS A 296 0.10 12.49 -14.34
CA CYS A 296 0.38 12.86 -15.73
C CYS A 296 1.60 13.77 -15.85
N CYS A 297 1.74 14.79 -14.98
CA CYS A 297 2.90 15.68 -14.99
C CYS A 297 4.20 14.88 -14.84
N TYR A 298 4.23 13.95 -13.88
CA TYR A 298 5.37 13.08 -13.66
C TYR A 298 5.63 12.15 -14.86
N ALA A 299 4.59 11.48 -15.37
CA ALA A 299 4.72 10.58 -16.51
C ALA A 299 5.28 11.29 -17.75
N MET A 300 4.79 12.50 -18.05
CA MET A 300 5.27 13.31 -19.17
C MET A 300 6.74 13.70 -19.00
N ALA A 301 7.15 14.11 -17.79
CA ALA A 301 8.54 14.46 -17.50
C ALA A 301 9.48 13.24 -17.62
N VAL A 302 9.00 12.06 -17.27
CA VAL A 302 9.80 10.84 -17.17
C VAL A 302 9.89 10.05 -18.47
N THR A 303 8.79 9.95 -19.19
CA THR A 303 8.62 9.05 -20.34
C THR A 303 8.43 9.78 -21.67
N GLY A 304 8.29 11.10 -21.64
CA GLY A 304 8.01 11.93 -22.81
C GLY A 304 6.56 11.85 -23.30
N PRO A 305 6.18 12.69 -24.28
CA PRO A 305 4.82 12.72 -24.83
C PRO A 305 4.41 11.38 -25.48
N GLY A 306 3.20 10.88 -25.19
CA GLY A 306 2.62 9.71 -25.86
C GLY A 306 2.93 8.34 -25.22
N SER A 307 3.54 8.33 -24.04
CA SER A 307 3.82 7.09 -23.28
C SER A 307 2.57 6.35 -22.82
N LYS A 308 2.64 5.02 -22.80
CA LYS A 308 1.60 4.11 -22.26
C LYS A 308 1.86 3.70 -20.81
N ALA A 309 2.81 4.33 -20.12
CA ALA A 309 3.17 3.98 -18.74
C ALA A 309 2.01 4.17 -17.74
N LEU A 310 1.05 5.05 -18.07
CA LEU A 310 -0.20 5.24 -17.35
C LEU A 310 -1.38 5.17 -18.33
N ASP A 311 -2.24 4.15 -18.17
CA ASP A 311 -3.51 4.04 -18.90
C ASP A 311 -4.62 4.82 -18.16
N THR A 312 -4.49 6.14 -18.19
CA THR A 312 -5.39 7.06 -17.45
C THR A 312 -6.83 6.97 -17.94
N ALA A 313 -7.05 6.63 -19.22
CA ALA A 313 -8.38 6.44 -19.79
C ALA A 313 -9.11 5.25 -19.14
N LYS A 314 -8.43 4.10 -19.00
CA LYS A 314 -8.99 2.93 -18.33
C LYS A 314 -9.29 3.20 -16.85
N LEU A 315 -8.39 3.91 -16.16
CA LEU A 315 -8.58 4.26 -14.75
C LEU A 315 -9.70 5.29 -14.55
N GLN A 316 -9.81 6.30 -15.42
CA GLN A 316 -10.91 7.28 -15.42
C GLN A 316 -12.26 6.60 -15.62
N GLN A 317 -12.37 5.69 -16.58
CA GLN A 317 -13.60 4.93 -16.83
C GLN A 317 -14.03 4.12 -15.59
N ARG A 318 -13.07 3.54 -14.86
CA ARG A 318 -13.35 2.84 -13.59
C ARG A 318 -13.89 3.81 -12.53
N VAL A 319 -13.30 4.99 -12.38
CA VAL A 319 -13.78 5.99 -11.41
C VAL A 319 -15.17 6.50 -11.78
N GLU A 320 -15.45 6.73 -13.06
CA GLU A 320 -16.80 7.10 -13.54
C GLU A 320 -17.83 6.03 -13.17
N ASN A 321 -17.50 4.75 -13.40
CA ASN A 321 -18.37 3.65 -13.02
C ASN A 321 -18.61 3.59 -11.51
N LEU A 322 -17.56 3.75 -10.69
CA LEU A 322 -17.70 3.79 -9.23
C LEU A 322 -18.53 4.99 -8.77
N ASP A 323 -18.32 6.17 -9.32
CA ASP A 323 -19.06 7.39 -9.00
C ASP A 323 -20.55 7.27 -9.37
N VAL A 324 -20.86 6.63 -10.51
CA VAL A 324 -22.23 6.27 -10.87
C VAL A 324 -22.83 5.28 -9.87
N MET A 325 -22.11 4.22 -9.50
CA MET A 325 -22.58 3.24 -8.50
C MET A 325 -22.83 3.88 -7.12
N VAL A 326 -22.02 4.86 -6.73
CA VAL A 326 -22.15 5.58 -5.46
C VAL A 326 -23.32 6.57 -5.49
N LYS A 327 -23.51 7.29 -6.60
CA LYS A 327 -24.58 8.29 -6.75
C LYS A 327 -25.94 7.67 -7.00
N ASP A 328 -25.99 6.58 -7.74
CA ASP A 328 -27.22 5.89 -8.09
C ASP A 328 -27.45 4.75 -7.09
N LYS A 329 -28.21 5.01 -6.02
CA LYS A 329 -28.57 3.97 -5.02
C LYS A 329 -29.54 2.91 -5.57
N ALA A 330 -30.15 3.17 -6.73
CA ALA A 330 -31.23 2.36 -7.30
C ALA A 330 -30.79 1.11 -8.11
N PRO A 331 -29.72 1.12 -8.93
CA PRO A 331 -29.34 -0.01 -9.78
C PRO A 331 -28.81 -1.19 -8.96
N PHE A 332 -28.16 -0.93 -7.82
CA PHE A 332 -27.70 -1.98 -6.91
C PHE A 332 -28.89 -2.75 -6.31
N HIS A 333 -29.96 -2.02 -5.94
CA HIS A 333 -31.21 -2.62 -5.45
C HIS A 333 -31.95 -3.42 -6.53
N GLU A 334 -31.97 -2.97 -7.79
CA GLU A 334 -32.57 -3.73 -8.89
C GLU A 334 -31.75 -4.96 -9.31
N ALA A 335 -30.42 -4.87 -9.31
CA ALA A 335 -29.53 -5.98 -9.59
C ALA A 335 -29.65 -7.09 -8.53
N MET A 336 -29.75 -6.72 -7.26
CA MET A 336 -29.99 -7.64 -6.15
C MET A 336 -31.39 -8.29 -6.20
N LYS A 337 -32.43 -7.56 -6.60
CA LYS A 337 -33.79 -8.12 -6.78
C LYS A 337 -33.89 -9.11 -7.96
N LYS A 338 -33.06 -8.95 -8.99
CA LYS A 338 -33.01 -9.86 -10.16
C LYS A 338 -32.11 -11.08 -9.93
N SER A 339 -31.19 -11.02 -8.97
CA SER A 339 -30.41 -12.17 -8.51
C SER A 339 -31.25 -13.08 -7.61
N LYS A 340 -32.06 -13.96 -8.23
CA LYS A 340 -32.65 -15.11 -7.53
C LYS A 340 -31.57 -16.17 -7.28
N TYR A 341 -30.71 -15.94 -6.30
CA TYR A 341 -29.81 -16.95 -5.72
C TYR A 341 -29.69 -16.75 -4.23
#